data_AF-A0A848ZVK2-F1
#
_entry.id   AF-A0A848ZVK2-F1
#
_cell.length_a   1.000
_cell.length_b   1.000
_cell.length_c   1.000
_cell.angle_alpha   90.00
_cell.angle_beta   90.00
_cell.angle_gamma   90.00
#
_symmetry.space_group_name_H-M   'P 1'
#
loop_
_entity.id
_entity.type
_entity.pdbx_description
1 polymer ?
#
loop_
_entity_poly.entity_id
_entity_poly.type
_entity_poly.pdbx_seq_one_letter_code
_entity_poly.pdbx_strand_id
1 'polypeptide(L)'
;VGQEHSGSNHMSLLGLNGTFGTKNKPDSVIVNLVHKNGGAVLVNHWFDGKGKAKEFYKDLGVDGFEIENVGKELYYDRELFKEIKQFCEDHKLLMVGGLDFHGYGRACAVWNAFTIPNWDTMDLVSRENAILEVLRARDQDRVKVLMYNDRPFYDSSNLVFRPFITMINYFRTLNFYQVLSWCFWLILVQLLWNFKRRHFVAIRKIIAPAGLLSALFLVGLGLYYWVRANAVKGYSDLFTEYSSLLLIIGSVFMGYSLVVIYIRFFRTVKK
;
A
#
# COMPACT_ATOMS: atom_id res chain seq x y z
N VAL A 1 5.60 -21.55 -8.19
CA VAL A 1 6.34 -20.31 -7.82
C VAL A 1 5.90 -19.17 -8.75
N GLY A 2 5.93 -17.91 -8.30
CA GLY A 2 5.66 -16.74 -9.15
C GLY A 2 6.83 -15.75 -9.13
N GLN A 3 6.98 -14.96 -10.19
CA GLN A 3 8.02 -13.94 -10.31
C GLN A 3 7.50 -12.76 -11.15
N GLU A 4 7.92 -11.54 -10.84
CA GLU A 4 7.75 -10.41 -11.76
C GLU A 4 8.92 -10.29 -12.74
N HIS A 5 8.61 -10.11 -14.02
CA HIS A 5 9.56 -9.71 -15.05
C HIS A 5 9.39 -8.24 -15.39
N SER A 6 10.45 -7.45 -15.15
CA SER A 6 10.51 -6.03 -15.51
C SER A 6 11.20 -5.87 -16.87
N GLY A 7 10.42 -6.01 -17.94
CA GLY A 7 10.87 -5.92 -19.33
C GLY A 7 10.47 -4.59 -19.99
N SER A 8 9.77 -4.65 -21.13
CA SER A 8 9.17 -3.43 -21.69
C SER A 8 7.96 -2.93 -20.88
N ASN A 9 7.33 -3.80 -20.10
CA ASN A 9 6.45 -3.48 -18.97
C ASN A 9 6.67 -4.52 -17.87
N HIS A 10 6.07 -4.31 -16.71
CA HIS A 10 6.01 -5.32 -15.65
C HIS A 10 4.99 -6.42 -16.00
N MET A 11 5.39 -7.68 -15.81
CA MET A 11 4.54 -8.84 -16.04
C MET A 11 4.67 -9.84 -14.90
N SER A 12 3.54 -10.29 -14.36
CA SER A 12 3.49 -11.40 -13.41
C SER A 12 3.59 -12.72 -14.16
N LEU A 13 4.63 -13.48 -13.84
CA LEU A 13 4.86 -14.83 -14.35
C LEU A 13 4.44 -15.82 -13.27
N LEU A 14 3.39 -16.59 -13.53
CA LEU A 14 2.76 -17.48 -12.56
C LEU A 14 2.96 -18.94 -12.96
N GLY A 15 2.99 -19.85 -11.97
CA GLY A 15 3.10 -21.28 -12.23
C GLY A 15 4.49 -21.75 -12.68
N LEU A 16 5.54 -21.04 -12.26
CA LEU A 16 6.92 -21.37 -12.60
C LEU A 16 7.38 -22.64 -11.85
N ASN A 17 7.94 -23.58 -12.60
CA ASN A 17 8.59 -24.80 -12.11
C ASN A 17 10.10 -24.74 -12.43
N GLY A 18 10.95 -24.67 -11.40
CA GLY A 18 12.42 -24.63 -11.55
C GLY A 18 13.04 -23.23 -11.45
N THR A 19 14.33 -23.12 -11.78
CA THR A 19 15.10 -21.87 -11.75
C THR A 19 14.89 -21.04 -13.02
N PHE A 20 14.24 -19.89 -12.88
CA PHE A 20 13.95 -18.95 -13.98
C PHE A 20 14.91 -17.76 -13.96
N GLY A 21 15.69 -17.59 -15.02
CA GLY A 21 16.46 -16.37 -15.27
C GLY A 21 15.69 -15.46 -16.22
N THR A 22 15.09 -14.38 -15.71
CA THR A 22 14.28 -13.45 -16.53
C THR A 22 15.03 -12.19 -16.95
N LYS A 23 16.05 -11.80 -16.16
CA LYS A 23 16.79 -10.56 -16.32
C LYS A 23 17.41 -10.43 -17.72
N ASN A 24 17.24 -9.27 -18.34
CA ASN A 24 17.77 -8.90 -19.65
C ASN A 24 17.32 -9.79 -20.83
N LYS A 25 16.23 -10.56 -20.66
CA LYS A 25 15.65 -11.33 -21.77
C LYS A 25 14.52 -10.54 -22.44
N PRO A 26 14.34 -10.70 -23.77
CA PRO A 26 13.20 -10.11 -24.47
C PRO A 26 11.87 -10.66 -23.97
N ASP A 27 10.83 -9.82 -23.96
CA ASP A 27 9.50 -10.20 -23.47
C ASP A 27 8.93 -11.43 -24.19
N SER A 28 9.12 -11.53 -25.52
CA SER A 28 8.67 -12.70 -26.30
C SER A 28 9.31 -14.00 -25.84
N VAL A 29 10.58 -13.98 -25.45
CA VAL A 29 11.29 -15.15 -24.94
C VAL A 29 10.73 -15.55 -23.58
N ILE A 30 10.42 -14.58 -22.73
CA ILE A 30 9.84 -14.82 -21.41
C ILE A 30 8.45 -15.39 -21.51
N VAL A 31 7.56 -14.79 -22.31
CA VAL A 31 6.19 -15.27 -22.50
C VAL A 31 6.19 -16.71 -23.00
N ASN A 32 6.94 -16.99 -24.08
CA ASN A 32 7.07 -18.34 -24.63
C ASN A 32 7.62 -19.35 -23.62
N LEU A 33 8.61 -18.94 -22.82
CA LEU A 33 9.20 -19.82 -21.81
C LEU A 33 8.21 -20.15 -20.68
N VAL A 34 7.44 -19.18 -20.22
CA VAL A 34 6.42 -19.39 -19.17
C VAL A 34 5.35 -20.35 -19.66
N HIS A 35 4.81 -20.12 -20.86
CA HIS A 35 3.80 -21.01 -21.44
C HIS A 35 4.34 -22.42 -21.68
N LYS A 36 5.59 -22.56 -22.18
CA LYS A 36 6.24 -23.87 -22.36
C LYS A 36 6.33 -24.67 -21.05
N ASN A 37 6.44 -23.98 -19.91
CA ASN A 37 6.48 -24.60 -18.59
C ASN A 37 5.10 -24.70 -17.92
N GLY A 38 4.02 -24.45 -18.67
CA GLY A 38 2.66 -24.54 -18.18
C GLY A 38 2.23 -23.41 -17.24
N GLY A 39 2.95 -22.29 -17.23
CA GLY A 39 2.61 -21.10 -16.48
C GLY A 39 1.65 -20.15 -17.21
N ALA A 40 1.32 -19.02 -16.57
CA ALA A 40 0.51 -17.94 -17.12
C ALA A 40 1.24 -16.59 -17.01
N VAL A 41 0.96 -15.68 -17.94
CA VAL A 41 1.55 -14.33 -17.96
C VAL A 41 0.46 -13.27 -17.91
N LEU A 42 0.53 -12.41 -16.90
CA LEU A 42 -0.40 -11.29 -16.73
C LEU A 42 0.39 -9.99 -16.82
N VAL A 43 -0.13 -9.02 -17.57
CA VAL A 43 0.49 -7.69 -17.69
C VAL A 43 0.10 -6.84 -16.49
N ASN A 44 1.10 -6.38 -15.74
CA ASN A 44 0.88 -5.61 -14.51
C ASN A 44 0.69 -4.12 -14.86
N HIS A 45 -0.27 -3.48 -14.18
CA HIS A 45 -0.52 -2.03 -14.15
C HIS A 45 -0.13 -1.27 -15.44
N TRP A 46 -0.57 -1.76 -16.61
CA TRP A 46 -0.20 -1.22 -17.92
C TRP A 46 -0.54 0.28 -18.04
N PHE A 47 -1.64 0.67 -17.39
CA PHE A 47 -2.13 2.03 -17.26
C PHE A 47 -1.17 3.02 -16.58
N ASP A 48 -0.06 2.57 -15.99
CA ASP A 48 1.00 3.45 -15.49
C ASP A 48 1.77 4.17 -16.61
N GLY A 49 1.52 3.84 -17.87
CA GLY A 49 2.06 4.54 -19.04
C GLY A 49 3.55 4.30 -19.32
N LYS A 50 4.18 3.35 -18.61
CA LYS A 50 5.60 3.01 -18.78
C LYS A 50 5.86 1.96 -19.86
N GLY A 51 4.81 1.28 -20.32
CA GLY A 51 4.89 0.16 -21.27
C GLY A 51 4.73 0.56 -22.74
N LYS A 52 4.81 -0.46 -23.61
CA LYS A 52 4.35 -0.35 -25.00
C LYS A 52 2.82 -0.33 -25.08
N ALA A 53 2.27 -0.16 -26.29
CA ALA A 53 0.84 -0.26 -26.51
C ALA A 53 0.29 -1.65 -26.11
N LYS A 54 -0.95 -1.72 -25.62
CA LYS A 54 -1.60 -2.95 -25.15
C LYS A 54 -1.64 -4.05 -26.23
N GLU A 55 -1.75 -3.66 -27.49
CA GLU A 55 -1.72 -4.53 -28.67
C GLU A 55 -0.41 -5.30 -28.77
N PHE A 56 0.73 -4.68 -28.42
CA PHE A 56 2.03 -5.35 -28.42
C PHE A 56 2.02 -6.57 -27.50
N TYR A 57 1.49 -6.46 -26.28
CA TYR A 57 1.46 -7.58 -25.33
C TYR A 57 0.43 -8.63 -25.72
N LYS A 58 -0.72 -8.22 -26.27
CA LYS A 58 -1.68 -9.16 -26.87
C LYS A 58 -1.01 -10.02 -27.95
N ASP A 59 -0.24 -9.40 -28.84
CA ASP A 59 0.45 -10.09 -29.93
C ASP A 59 1.61 -10.98 -29.45
N LEU A 60 2.19 -10.69 -28.26
CA LEU A 60 3.10 -11.60 -27.58
C LEU A 60 2.41 -12.85 -27.02
N GLY A 61 1.08 -12.83 -26.91
CA GLY A 61 0.30 -13.96 -26.42
C GLY A 61 0.07 -13.97 -24.92
N VAL A 62 0.23 -12.86 -24.19
CA VAL A 62 -0.07 -12.78 -22.75
C VAL A 62 -1.50 -13.26 -22.44
N ASP A 63 -1.73 -13.75 -21.21
CA ASP A 63 -2.99 -14.35 -20.82
C ASP A 63 -4.02 -13.34 -20.30
N GLY A 64 -3.55 -12.20 -19.82
CA GLY A 64 -4.42 -11.19 -19.25
C GLY A 64 -3.73 -9.90 -18.89
N PHE A 65 -4.53 -8.96 -18.41
CA PHE A 65 -4.10 -7.66 -17.90
C PHE A 65 -4.68 -7.42 -16.51
N GLU A 66 -3.90 -6.71 -15.69
CA GLU A 66 -4.47 -6.02 -14.55
C GLU A 66 -5.38 -4.88 -15.02
N ILE A 67 -6.63 -4.91 -14.55
CA ILE A 67 -7.62 -3.85 -14.79
C ILE A 67 -7.74 -2.89 -13.61
N GLU A 68 -7.19 -3.26 -12.45
CA GLU A 68 -7.07 -2.43 -11.26
C GLU A 68 -5.78 -2.79 -10.53
N ASN A 69 -5.09 -1.79 -10.00
CA ASN A 69 -3.89 -1.97 -9.19
C ASN A 69 -3.92 -0.99 -7.99
N VAL A 70 -3.21 -1.26 -6.90
CA VAL A 70 -3.16 -0.34 -5.74
C VAL A 70 -1.75 -0.05 -5.20
N GLY A 71 -0.72 -0.28 -6.01
CA GLY A 71 0.68 -0.07 -5.63
C GLY A 71 1.07 1.40 -5.50
N LYS A 72 0.65 2.24 -6.46
CA LYS A 72 0.94 3.69 -6.46
C LYS A 72 -0.26 4.53 -6.06
N GLU A 73 -1.35 4.35 -6.79
CA GLU A 73 -2.60 5.05 -6.55
C GLU A 73 -3.57 4.16 -5.79
N LEU A 74 -4.50 4.78 -5.07
CA LEU A 74 -5.50 4.02 -4.32
C LEU A 74 -6.56 3.40 -5.22
N TYR A 75 -6.78 4.00 -6.39
CA TYR A 75 -7.67 3.59 -7.47
C TYR A 75 -7.16 4.20 -8.77
N TYR A 76 -7.47 3.58 -9.91
CA TYR A 76 -7.21 4.18 -11.21
C TYR A 76 -8.40 4.96 -11.78
N ASP A 77 -8.09 5.80 -12.78
CA ASP A 77 -9.09 6.53 -13.56
C ASP A 77 -10.13 5.57 -14.15
N ARG A 78 -11.42 5.95 -14.08
CA ARG A 78 -12.52 5.05 -14.46
C ARG A 78 -12.74 4.96 -15.97
N GLU A 79 -12.30 5.94 -16.74
CA GLU A 79 -12.27 5.83 -18.20
C GLU A 79 -11.16 4.87 -18.63
N LEU A 80 -9.98 4.95 -18.00
CA LEU A 80 -8.89 4.01 -18.25
C LEU A 80 -9.25 2.58 -17.85
N PHE A 81 -9.94 2.40 -16.72
CA PHE A 81 -10.53 1.12 -16.32
C PHE A 81 -11.48 0.56 -17.39
N LYS A 82 -12.37 1.40 -17.95
CA LYS A 82 -13.29 0.97 -19.02
C LYS A 82 -12.54 0.61 -20.30
N GLU A 83 -11.51 1.39 -20.66
CA GLU A 83 -10.69 1.14 -21.85
C GLU A 83 -10.01 -0.24 -21.77
N ILE A 84 -9.32 -0.53 -20.66
CA ILE A 84 -8.61 -1.80 -20.51
C ILE A 84 -9.57 -2.97 -20.38
N LYS A 85 -10.71 -2.78 -19.68
CA LYS A 85 -11.78 -3.78 -19.59
C LYS A 85 -12.32 -4.14 -20.96
N GLN A 86 -12.67 -3.14 -21.77
CA GLN A 86 -13.19 -3.35 -23.12
C GLN A 86 -12.17 -4.06 -24.00
N PHE A 87 -10.90 -3.66 -23.93
CA PHE A 87 -9.82 -4.33 -24.67
C PHE A 87 -9.68 -5.81 -24.28
N CYS A 88 -9.76 -6.15 -22.99
CA CYS A 88 -9.72 -7.53 -22.54
C CYS A 88 -10.92 -8.33 -23.06
N GLU A 89 -12.13 -7.76 -23.00
CA GLU A 89 -13.37 -8.39 -23.49
C GLU A 89 -13.29 -8.66 -25.01
N ASP A 90 -12.88 -7.66 -25.80
CA ASP A 90 -12.79 -7.75 -27.26
C ASP A 90 -11.78 -8.79 -27.74
N HIS A 91 -10.72 -9.03 -26.94
CA HIS A 91 -9.63 -9.92 -27.30
C HIS A 91 -9.58 -11.23 -26.51
N LYS A 92 -10.61 -11.52 -25.70
CA LYS A 92 -10.70 -12.71 -24.84
C LYS A 92 -9.45 -12.89 -23.97
N LEU A 93 -9.02 -11.79 -23.36
CA LEU A 93 -7.92 -11.75 -22.40
C LEU A 93 -8.51 -11.74 -20.98
N LEU A 94 -7.81 -12.39 -20.06
CA LEU A 94 -8.23 -12.43 -18.67
C LEU A 94 -8.04 -11.06 -18.02
N MET A 95 -9.00 -10.68 -17.19
CA MET A 95 -8.96 -9.51 -16.33
C MET A 95 -8.65 -9.94 -14.91
N VAL A 96 -7.60 -9.34 -14.35
CA VAL A 96 -7.19 -9.56 -12.97
C VAL A 96 -7.00 -8.23 -12.24
N GLY A 97 -6.92 -8.28 -10.92
CA GLY A 97 -6.51 -7.16 -10.08
C GLY A 97 -5.18 -7.43 -9.39
N GLY A 98 -4.35 -6.39 -9.29
CA GLY A 98 -3.03 -6.44 -8.65
C GLY A 98 -3.01 -5.64 -7.35
N LEU A 99 -2.39 -6.16 -6.29
CA LEU A 99 -2.11 -5.34 -5.10
C LEU A 99 -0.83 -4.53 -5.23
N ASP A 100 0.13 -5.04 -6.02
CA ASP A 100 1.47 -4.47 -6.16
C ASP A 100 2.10 -4.06 -4.81
N PHE A 101 2.01 -4.99 -3.86
CA PHE A 101 2.28 -4.71 -2.46
C PHE A 101 3.78 -4.61 -2.19
N HIS A 102 4.27 -3.38 -2.06
CA HIS A 102 5.66 -3.05 -1.72
C HIS A 102 5.86 -2.74 -0.21
N GLY A 103 4.88 -3.10 0.62
CA GLY A 103 4.82 -2.77 2.05
C GLY A 103 4.01 -1.51 2.37
N TYR A 104 3.93 -0.57 1.42
CA TYR A 104 3.07 0.61 1.50
C TYR A 104 1.67 0.31 0.96
N GLY A 105 0.65 1.00 1.48
CA GLY A 105 -0.72 0.92 0.95
C GLY A 105 -1.60 -0.16 1.60
N ARG A 106 -2.73 -0.47 0.94
CA ARG A 106 -3.73 -1.42 1.45
C ARG A 106 -3.40 -2.83 0.99
N ALA A 107 -2.99 -3.70 1.90
CA ALA A 107 -2.86 -5.14 1.65
C ALA A 107 -4.20 -5.83 1.32
N CYS A 108 -5.33 -5.15 1.57
CA CYS A 108 -6.69 -5.66 1.43
C CYS A 108 -7.55 -4.66 0.64
N ALA A 109 -7.26 -4.46 -0.65
CA ALA A 109 -8.05 -3.57 -1.50
C ALA A 109 -8.51 -4.19 -2.82
N VAL A 110 -7.81 -5.22 -3.31
CA VAL A 110 -8.14 -5.89 -4.58
C VAL A 110 -7.91 -7.40 -4.41
N TRP A 111 -8.83 -8.20 -4.93
CA TRP A 111 -8.74 -9.66 -4.95
C TRP A 111 -9.21 -10.23 -6.27
N ASN A 112 -8.69 -11.39 -6.63
CA ASN A 112 -9.19 -12.22 -7.71
C ASN A 112 -9.94 -13.41 -7.09
N ALA A 113 -11.26 -13.41 -7.20
CA ALA A 113 -12.10 -14.49 -6.70
C ALA A 113 -12.28 -15.57 -7.78
N PHE A 114 -11.84 -16.78 -7.47
CA PHE A 114 -11.91 -17.93 -8.38
C PHE A 114 -13.08 -18.84 -8.03
N THR A 115 -13.80 -19.30 -9.05
CA THR A 115 -14.80 -20.36 -8.91
C THR A 115 -14.16 -21.70 -9.30
N ILE A 116 -13.79 -22.50 -8.30
CA ILE A 116 -13.19 -23.82 -8.48
C ILE A 116 -14.04 -24.84 -7.73
N PRO A 117 -14.67 -25.82 -8.41
CA PRO A 117 -15.44 -26.87 -7.73
C PRO A 117 -14.58 -27.68 -6.75
N ASN A 118 -15.14 -28.01 -5.58
CA ASN A 118 -14.50 -28.85 -4.55
C ASN A 118 -13.11 -28.37 -4.08
N TRP A 119 -12.79 -27.08 -4.25
CA TRP A 119 -11.49 -26.49 -3.93
C TRP A 119 -11.07 -26.72 -2.47
N ASP A 120 -12.05 -26.80 -1.57
CA ASP A 120 -11.89 -26.99 -0.13
C ASP A 120 -11.36 -28.40 0.22
N THR A 121 -11.64 -29.38 -0.64
CA THR A 121 -11.18 -30.77 -0.48
C THR A 121 -9.86 -31.08 -1.19
N MET A 122 -9.42 -30.22 -2.11
CA MET A 122 -8.17 -30.40 -2.86
C MET A 122 -6.93 -30.22 -1.97
N ASP A 123 -5.84 -30.93 -2.27
CA ASP A 123 -4.52 -30.59 -1.72
C ASP A 123 -3.96 -29.29 -2.33
N LEU A 124 -2.87 -28.77 -1.78
CA LEU A 124 -2.26 -27.50 -2.21
C LEU A 124 -1.85 -27.50 -3.69
N VAL A 125 -1.21 -28.59 -4.17
CA VAL A 125 -0.73 -28.69 -5.56
C VAL A 125 -1.91 -28.75 -6.52
N SER A 126 -2.94 -29.51 -6.16
CA SER A 126 -4.17 -29.60 -6.93
C SER A 126 -4.90 -28.25 -7.03
N ARG A 127 -4.95 -27.48 -5.93
CA ARG A 127 -5.52 -26.10 -5.94
C ARG A 127 -4.72 -25.16 -6.83
N GLU A 128 -3.39 -25.15 -6.71
CA GLU A 128 -2.52 -24.32 -7.54
C GLU A 128 -2.72 -24.63 -9.03
N ASN A 129 -2.76 -25.91 -9.39
CA ASN A 129 -3.00 -26.34 -10.76
C ASN A 129 -4.38 -25.91 -11.28
N ALA A 130 -5.43 -26.03 -10.46
CA ALA A 130 -6.78 -25.60 -10.82
C ALA A 130 -6.86 -24.08 -11.07
N ILE A 131 -6.13 -23.27 -10.28
CA ILE A 131 -6.00 -21.82 -10.51
C ILE A 131 -5.27 -21.56 -11.83
N LEU A 132 -4.13 -22.20 -12.06
CA LEU A 132 -3.33 -22.03 -13.29
C LEU A 132 -4.09 -22.49 -14.54
N GLU A 133 -4.93 -23.50 -14.44
CA GLU A 133 -5.82 -23.92 -15.53
C GLU A 133 -6.78 -22.79 -15.92
N VAL A 134 -7.49 -22.20 -14.95
CA VAL A 134 -8.41 -21.06 -15.18
C VAL A 134 -7.66 -19.88 -15.81
N LEU A 135 -6.48 -19.54 -15.28
CA LEU A 135 -5.67 -18.44 -15.77
C LEU A 135 -5.25 -18.63 -17.24
N ARG A 136 -4.72 -19.82 -17.58
CA ARG A 136 -4.25 -20.15 -18.95
C ARG A 136 -5.40 -20.29 -19.94
N ALA A 137 -6.53 -20.83 -19.50
CA ALA A 137 -7.73 -20.92 -20.32
C ALA A 137 -8.38 -19.55 -20.58
N ARG A 138 -7.96 -18.51 -19.84
CA ARG A 138 -8.54 -17.16 -19.86
C ARG A 138 -10.04 -17.19 -19.56
N ASP A 139 -10.43 -18.09 -18.66
CA ASP A 139 -11.83 -18.35 -18.32
C ASP A 139 -12.34 -17.26 -17.36
N GLN A 140 -12.79 -16.17 -17.95
CA GLN A 140 -13.28 -15.00 -17.21
C GLN A 140 -14.55 -15.31 -16.40
N ASP A 141 -15.37 -16.28 -16.80
CA ASP A 141 -16.59 -16.64 -16.06
C ASP A 141 -16.25 -17.23 -14.67
N ARG A 142 -15.06 -17.82 -14.55
CA ARG A 142 -14.54 -18.37 -13.30
C ARG A 142 -13.69 -17.40 -12.50
N VAL A 143 -13.45 -16.17 -12.96
CA VAL A 143 -12.64 -15.15 -12.28
C VAL A 143 -13.41 -13.85 -12.13
N LYS A 144 -13.53 -13.36 -10.90
CA LYS A 144 -14.09 -12.03 -10.62
C LYS A 144 -13.08 -11.16 -9.89
N VAL A 145 -12.82 -9.98 -10.43
CA VAL A 145 -12.02 -8.96 -9.73
C VAL A 145 -12.91 -8.28 -8.69
N LEU A 146 -12.58 -8.45 -7.41
CA LEU A 146 -13.24 -7.80 -6.29
C LEU A 146 -12.40 -6.60 -5.86
N MET A 147 -12.99 -5.41 -5.89
CA MET A 147 -12.34 -4.17 -5.52
C MET A 147 -13.04 -3.57 -4.31
N TYR A 148 -12.29 -3.31 -3.25
CA TYR A 148 -12.77 -2.51 -2.13
C TYR A 148 -12.72 -1.04 -2.53
N ASN A 149 -13.86 -0.49 -2.94
CA ASN A 149 -14.01 0.89 -3.38
C ASN A 149 -14.82 1.70 -2.36
N ASP A 150 -14.13 2.35 -1.42
CA ASP A 150 -14.75 3.17 -0.37
C ASP A 150 -14.52 4.68 -0.52
N ARG A 151 -13.85 5.11 -1.59
CA ARG A 151 -13.48 6.51 -1.83
C ARG A 151 -13.17 6.74 -3.32
N PRO A 152 -13.40 7.95 -3.84
CA PRO A 152 -13.14 8.27 -5.25
C PRO A 152 -11.64 8.26 -5.58
N PHE A 153 -11.33 8.26 -6.88
CA PHE A 153 -10.00 8.56 -7.39
C PHE A 153 -9.60 10.02 -7.07
N TYR A 154 -8.35 10.23 -6.63
CA TYR A 154 -7.86 11.54 -6.20
C TYR A 154 -6.66 12.02 -7.05
N ASP A 155 -6.97 12.73 -8.11
CA ASP A 155 -6.11 13.18 -9.22
C ASP A 155 -4.88 14.11 -9.00
N SER A 156 -4.06 14.12 -7.95
CA SER A 156 -3.01 15.18 -7.73
C SER A 156 -3.39 16.69 -7.88
N SER A 157 -4.61 17.05 -8.28
CA SER A 157 -5.01 18.45 -8.43
C SER A 157 -5.29 19.08 -7.07
N ASN A 158 -5.05 20.39 -6.95
CA ASN A 158 -5.39 21.18 -5.77
C ASN A 158 -4.82 20.65 -4.44
N LEU A 159 -3.59 20.12 -4.43
CA LEU A 159 -2.95 19.52 -3.25
C LEU A 159 -2.99 20.42 -2.00
N VAL A 160 -2.90 21.73 -2.16
CA VAL A 160 -2.93 22.71 -1.07
C VAL A 160 -4.28 22.72 -0.34
N PHE A 161 -5.39 22.59 -1.07
CA PHE A 161 -6.73 22.63 -0.50
C PHE A 161 -7.26 21.26 -0.09
N ARG A 162 -6.64 20.17 -0.56
CA ARG A 162 -7.04 18.80 -0.24
C ARG A 162 -7.18 18.53 1.26
N PRO A 163 -6.27 18.95 2.17
CA PRO A 163 -6.45 18.70 3.60
C PRO A 163 -7.79 19.25 4.14
N PHE A 164 -8.21 20.43 3.67
CA PHE A 164 -9.47 21.04 4.08
C PHE A 164 -10.68 20.33 3.47
N ILE A 165 -10.62 19.99 2.19
CA ILE A 165 -11.70 19.26 1.50
C ILE A 165 -11.88 17.86 2.11
N THR A 166 -10.78 17.15 2.35
CA THR A 166 -10.78 15.83 2.99
C THR A 166 -11.34 15.89 4.41
N MET A 167 -11.05 16.95 5.17
CA MET A 167 -11.64 17.17 6.48
C MET A 167 -13.17 17.30 6.39
N ILE A 168 -13.68 18.10 5.45
CA ILE A 168 -15.13 18.24 5.23
C ILE A 168 -15.73 16.88 4.82
N ASN A 169 -15.10 16.17 3.89
CA ASN A 169 -15.57 14.86 3.43
C ASN A 169 -15.61 13.83 4.57
N TYR A 170 -14.60 13.83 5.44
CA TYR A 170 -14.58 12.98 6.63
C TYR A 170 -15.81 13.21 7.51
N PHE A 171 -16.11 14.47 7.86
CA PHE A 171 -17.29 14.79 8.68
C PHE A 171 -18.62 14.44 8.00
N ARG A 172 -18.69 14.50 6.66
CA ARG A 172 -19.87 14.09 5.89
C ARG A 172 -20.11 12.57 5.90
N THR A 173 -19.07 11.78 6.19
CA THR A 173 -19.14 10.30 6.19
C THR A 173 -19.36 9.69 7.57
N LEU A 174 -19.50 10.52 8.61
CA LEU A 174 -19.66 10.01 9.97
C LEU A 174 -21.04 9.36 10.17
N ASN A 175 -21.03 8.17 10.73
CA ASN A 175 -22.24 7.56 11.27
C ASN A 175 -22.59 8.16 12.65
N PHE A 176 -23.80 7.84 13.14
CA PHE A 176 -24.32 8.37 14.40
C PHE A 176 -23.39 8.16 15.60
N TYR A 177 -22.80 6.96 15.75
CA TYR A 177 -21.88 6.66 16.86
C TYR A 177 -20.58 7.47 16.78
N GLN A 178 -20.08 7.70 15.57
CA GLN A 178 -18.89 8.52 15.36
C GLN A 178 -19.18 10.00 15.67
N VAL A 179 -20.37 10.51 15.35
CA VAL A 179 -20.81 11.85 15.76
C VAL A 179 -20.86 11.97 17.28
N LEU A 180 -21.46 11.00 17.98
CA LEU A 180 -21.49 11.00 19.45
C LEU A 180 -20.08 10.95 20.05
N SER A 181 -19.18 10.16 19.47
CA SER A 181 -17.77 10.10 19.89
C SER A 181 -17.09 11.46 19.73
N TRP A 182 -17.31 12.16 18.61
CA TRP A 182 -16.80 13.52 18.42
C TRP A 182 -17.35 14.50 19.44
N CYS A 183 -18.66 14.49 19.72
CA CYS A 183 -19.26 15.32 20.76
C CYS A 183 -18.60 15.06 22.12
N PHE A 184 -18.40 13.78 22.49
CA PHE A 184 -17.73 13.40 23.73
C PHE A 184 -16.30 13.96 23.80
N TRP A 185 -15.49 13.77 22.77
CA TRP A 185 -14.11 14.27 22.75
C TRP A 185 -14.04 15.79 22.81
N LEU A 186 -14.93 16.50 22.12
CA LEU A 186 -14.99 17.97 22.18
C LEU A 186 -15.37 18.47 23.58
N ILE A 187 -16.34 17.83 24.24
CA ILE A 187 -16.70 18.13 25.63
C ILE A 187 -15.50 17.87 26.54
N LEU A 188 -14.83 16.73 26.41
CA LEU A 188 -13.66 16.39 27.23
C LEU A 188 -12.53 17.40 27.04
N VAL A 189 -12.19 17.76 25.80
CA VAL A 189 -11.17 18.77 25.49
C VAL A 189 -11.55 20.11 26.11
N GLN A 190 -12.81 20.54 26.02
CA GLN A 190 -13.28 21.80 26.60
C GLN A 190 -13.21 21.78 28.14
N LEU A 191 -13.58 20.68 28.78
CA LEU A 191 -13.47 20.51 30.23
C LEU A 191 -12.00 20.57 30.68
N LEU A 192 -11.11 19.85 29.99
CA LEU A 192 -9.67 19.86 30.26
C LEU A 192 -9.04 21.24 30.03
N TRP A 193 -9.48 21.96 28.99
CA TRP A 193 -9.04 23.33 28.71
C TRP A 193 -9.44 24.31 29.82
N ASN A 194 -10.68 24.23 30.29
CA ASN A 194 -11.20 25.07 31.36
C ASN A 194 -10.58 24.73 32.72
N PHE A 195 -10.35 23.45 32.99
CA PHE A 195 -9.61 22.99 34.18
C PHE A 195 -8.16 23.52 34.16
N LYS A 196 -7.50 23.44 32.99
CA LYS A 196 -6.16 23.99 32.78
C LYS A 196 -6.09 25.49 33.05
N ARG A 197 -7.06 26.29 32.59
CA ARG A 197 -7.09 27.74 32.87
C ARG A 197 -7.17 28.08 34.37
N ARG A 198 -7.78 27.21 35.19
CA ARG A 198 -8.00 27.47 36.63
C ARG A 198 -6.89 26.96 37.56
N HIS A 199 -6.08 25.97 37.15
CA HIS A 199 -5.14 25.28 38.04
C HIS A 199 -3.66 25.26 37.60
N PHE A 200 -3.26 26.07 36.60
CA PHE A 200 -1.91 25.97 36.00
C PHE A 200 -0.80 26.80 36.65
N VAL A 201 -0.17 26.25 37.68
CA VAL A 201 1.24 26.54 38.02
C VAL A 201 2.11 25.27 37.97
N ALA A 202 1.54 24.07 38.18
CA ALA A 202 2.31 22.82 38.32
C ALA A 202 2.67 22.08 37.01
N ILE A 203 1.88 22.19 35.92
CA ILE A 203 2.08 21.36 34.71
C ILE A 203 3.29 21.80 33.85
N ARG A 204 3.84 23.00 34.07
CA ARG A 204 5.06 23.46 33.36
C ARG A 204 6.27 22.57 33.61
N LYS A 205 6.32 21.87 34.75
CA LYS A 205 7.43 20.97 35.11
C LYS A 205 7.32 19.59 34.47
N ILE A 206 6.12 19.12 34.13
CA ILE A 206 5.88 17.76 33.59
C ILE A 206 6.02 17.74 32.06
N ILE A 207 5.75 18.85 31.38
CA ILE A 207 5.81 18.92 29.91
C ILE A 207 7.20 18.60 29.36
N ALA A 208 8.27 19.07 30.01
CA ALA A 208 9.62 18.86 29.49
C ALA A 208 10.10 17.40 29.63
N PRO A 209 9.91 16.73 30.79
CA PRO A 209 10.10 15.28 30.92
C PRO A 209 9.20 14.46 29.99
N ALA A 210 7.92 14.84 29.81
CA ALA A 210 7.02 14.15 28.89
C ALA A 210 7.50 14.26 27.44
N GLY A 211 7.97 15.44 27.01
CA GLY A 211 8.58 15.63 25.69
C GLY A 211 9.83 14.76 25.50
N LEU A 212 10.68 14.63 26.52
CA LEU A 212 11.84 13.75 26.49
C LEU A 212 11.43 12.27 26.36
N LEU A 213 10.44 11.81 27.13
CA LEU A 213 9.93 10.44 27.04
C LEU A 213 9.35 10.14 25.66
N SER A 214 8.57 11.06 25.08
CA SER A 214 8.06 10.91 23.71
C SER A 214 9.19 10.86 22.68
N ALA A 215 10.22 11.69 22.83
CA ALA A 215 11.37 11.68 21.93
C ALA A 215 12.18 10.37 22.03
N LEU A 216 12.41 9.87 23.24
CA LEU A 216 13.05 8.57 23.49
C LEU A 216 12.23 7.42 22.89
N PHE A 217 10.91 7.48 22.99
CA PHE A 217 10.03 6.50 22.36
C PHE A 217 10.20 6.51 20.83
N LEU A 218 10.24 7.69 20.18
CA LEU A 218 10.47 7.79 18.74
C LEU A 218 11.85 7.24 18.33
N VAL A 219 12.91 7.57 19.08
CA VAL A 219 14.25 7.02 18.82
C VAL A 219 14.28 5.50 19.00
N GLY A 220 13.68 4.99 20.08
CA GLY A 220 13.60 3.55 20.34
C GLY A 220 12.83 2.80 19.26
N LEU A 221 11.71 3.36 18.79
CA LEU A 221 10.92 2.80 17.69
C LEU A 221 11.71 2.86 16.36
N GLY A 222 12.43 3.95 16.11
CA GLY A 222 13.32 4.09 14.96
C GLY A 222 14.41 3.01 14.95
N LEU A 223 15.09 2.79 16.08
CA LEU A 223 16.08 1.70 16.23
C LEU A 223 15.46 0.32 16.03
N TYR A 224 14.25 0.09 16.56
CA TYR A 224 13.52 -1.15 16.34
C TYR A 224 13.25 -1.39 14.85
N TYR A 225 12.78 -0.38 14.12
CA TYR A 225 12.57 -0.48 12.67
C TYR A 225 13.86 -0.63 11.89
N TRP A 226 14.97 -0.02 12.31
CA TRP A 226 16.27 -0.25 11.71
C TRP A 226 16.69 -1.73 11.77
N VAL A 227 16.48 -2.37 12.91
CA VAL A 227 16.76 -3.82 13.06
C VAL A 227 15.84 -4.64 12.15
N ARG A 228 14.55 -4.30 12.06
CA ARG A 228 13.59 -5.00 11.19
C ARG A 228 13.89 -4.80 9.71
N ALA A 229 14.39 -3.62 9.30
CA ALA A 229 14.77 -3.31 7.93
C ALA A 229 15.84 -4.28 7.40
N ASN A 230 16.81 -4.64 8.24
CA ASN A 230 17.84 -5.62 7.85
C ASN A 230 17.26 -6.99 7.52
N ALA A 231 16.17 -7.41 8.19
CA ALA A 231 15.53 -8.71 7.96
C ALA A 231 14.72 -8.77 6.65
N VAL A 232 14.32 -7.62 6.10
CA VAL A 232 13.51 -7.52 4.87
C VAL A 232 14.20 -6.73 3.75
N LYS A 233 15.52 -6.60 3.84
CA LYS A 233 16.33 -5.84 2.88
C LYS A 233 16.13 -6.38 1.46
N GLY A 234 15.80 -5.48 0.54
CA GLY A 234 15.50 -5.81 -0.87
C GLY A 234 14.06 -6.21 -1.15
N TYR A 235 13.22 -6.38 -0.12
CA TYR A 235 11.78 -6.63 -0.28
C TYR A 235 10.92 -5.40 0.03
N SER A 236 11.35 -4.54 0.95
CA SER A 236 10.63 -3.31 1.27
C SER A 236 11.55 -2.26 1.88
N ASP A 237 11.41 -1.02 1.44
CA ASP A 237 12.13 0.13 1.99
C ASP A 237 11.40 0.78 3.18
N LEU A 238 10.19 0.28 3.49
CA LEU A 238 9.31 0.83 4.52
C LEU A 238 9.99 0.96 5.88
N PHE A 239 10.58 -0.12 6.37
CA PHE A 239 11.26 -0.10 7.66
C PHE A 239 12.47 0.85 7.66
N THR A 240 13.19 0.96 6.54
CA THR A 240 14.35 1.85 6.41
C THR A 240 13.93 3.32 6.43
N GLU A 241 12.87 3.68 5.70
CA GLU A 241 12.35 5.05 5.66
C GLU A 241 11.78 5.49 7.01
N TYR A 242 10.87 4.69 7.60
CA TYR A 242 10.30 5.01 8.91
C TYR A 242 11.37 5.04 10.01
N SER A 243 12.33 4.11 9.99
CA SER A 243 13.49 4.15 10.88
C SER A 243 14.20 5.50 10.79
N SER A 244 14.55 5.92 9.57
CA SER A 244 15.30 7.16 9.34
C SER A 244 14.53 8.39 9.81
N LEU A 245 13.24 8.49 9.45
CA LEU A 245 12.37 9.59 9.87
C LEU A 245 12.23 9.66 11.40
N LEU A 246 11.95 8.53 12.05
CA LEU A 246 11.77 8.48 13.50
C LEU A 246 13.04 8.79 14.27
N LEU A 247 14.20 8.30 13.80
CA LEU A 247 15.50 8.61 14.39
C LEU A 247 15.84 10.09 14.28
N ILE A 248 15.62 10.71 13.11
CA ILE A 248 15.89 12.13 12.90
C ILE A 248 14.96 12.99 13.78
N ILE A 249 13.65 12.80 13.67
CA ILE A 249 12.65 13.58 14.41
C ILE A 249 12.81 13.37 15.91
N GLY A 250 12.96 12.11 16.34
CA GLY A 250 13.18 11.74 17.73
C GLY A 250 14.44 12.37 18.30
N SER A 251 15.57 12.34 17.59
CA SER A 251 16.83 12.93 18.05
C SER A 251 16.75 14.45 18.17
N VAL A 252 16.11 15.12 17.22
CA VAL A 252 15.88 16.58 17.27
C VAL A 252 15.02 16.95 18.47
N PHE A 253 13.89 16.27 18.69
CA PHE A 253 13.04 16.54 19.85
C PHE A 253 13.67 16.15 21.18
N MET A 254 14.53 15.13 21.19
CA MET A 254 15.30 14.74 22.37
C MET A 254 16.26 15.86 22.75
N GLY A 255 17.04 16.36 21.78
CA GLY A 255 17.95 17.50 21.98
C GLY A 255 17.21 18.74 22.48
N TYR A 256 16.09 19.10 21.84
CA TYR A 256 15.26 20.22 22.27
C TYR A 256 14.74 20.04 23.71
N SER A 257 14.21 18.86 24.04
CA SER A 257 13.68 18.57 25.37
C SER A 257 14.77 18.63 26.44
N LEU A 258 15.96 18.09 26.16
CA LEU A 258 17.12 18.18 27.05
C LEU A 258 17.54 19.63 27.31
N VAL A 259 17.59 20.48 26.27
CA VAL A 259 17.90 21.91 26.42
C VAL A 259 16.85 22.61 27.29
N VAL A 260 15.56 22.34 27.07
CA VAL A 260 14.48 22.92 27.86
C VAL A 260 14.54 22.45 29.32
N ILE A 261 14.81 21.16 29.56
CA ILE A 261 15.00 20.62 30.92
C ILE A 261 16.19 21.30 31.59
N TYR A 262 17.34 21.39 30.90
CA TYR A 262 18.54 22.03 31.42
C TYR A 262 18.27 23.49 31.83
N ILE A 263 17.64 24.28 30.94
CA ILE A 263 17.30 25.68 31.22
C ILE A 263 16.32 25.79 32.41
N ARG A 264 15.31 24.92 32.49
CA ARG A 264 14.25 25.04 33.50
C ARG A 264 14.62 24.54 34.88
N PHE A 265 15.45 23.52 34.97
CA PHE A 265 15.74 22.84 36.23
C PHE A 265 17.17 23.08 36.74
N PHE A 266 18.13 23.35 35.86
CA PHE A 266 19.55 23.36 36.21
C PHE A 266 20.25 24.69 35.95
N ARG A 267 19.76 25.52 35.02
CA ARG A 267 20.31 26.86 34.81
C ARG A 267 19.82 27.80 35.90
N THR A 268 20.63 27.99 36.94
CA THR A 268 20.46 29.09 37.90
C THR A 268 20.57 30.41 37.14
N VAL A 269 19.46 31.13 37.03
CA VAL A 269 19.49 32.54 36.64
C VAL A 269 20.23 33.27 37.75
N LYS A 270 21.50 33.64 37.53
CA LYS A 270 22.14 34.66 38.33
C LYS A 270 21.27 35.91 38.22
N LYS A 271 20.60 36.27 39.31
CA LYS A 271 20.01 37.60 39.47
C LYS A 271 21.13 38.63 39.59
#